data_AF-A0A918M0I4-F1
#
_entry.id   AF-A0A918M0I4-F1
#
_cell.length_a   1.000
_cell.length_b   1.000
_cell.length_c   1.000
_cell.angle_alpha   90.00
_cell.angle_beta   90.00
_cell.angle_gamma   90.00
#
_symmetry.space_group_name_H-M   'P 1'
#
loop_
_entity.id
_entity.type
_entity.pdbx_description
1 polymer ?
#
loop_
_entity_poly.entity_id
_entity_poly.type
_entity_poly.pdbx_seq_one_letter_code
_entity_poly.pdbx_strand_id
1 'polypeptide(L)'
;MTETDAYRADRGTVGFAAPVQRLVGIGSDRGEWPVLAPRNPENHVREGSLMRDAYHEELDSIGDSLVEMARLVGSAIGRATTAILDSDLKLAESVIEADQKVDELQHDLEAKAIALLARQQPVATDLRIVVTSLRMSADLERSGDLAQHVAKLARLRFPNRAVPQDLHATILEMGQLAQRLMAKAAEVVITKDVDLALQLESDDDAMDLLHRALFQHLLDDRWKHGIETAVDVTLLGRYYERFADHAVAVAKRVVFLVTGEHADELQPDIQPDIQPAPAPGGDGA
;
A
#
# COMPACT_ATOMS: atom_id res chain seq x y z
N MET A 1 -0.54 -50.99 -4.32
CA MET A 1 -0.06 -49.91 -3.46
C MET A 1 -0.23 -48.61 -4.22
N THR A 2 -1.41 -48.01 -4.06
CA THR A 2 -1.75 -46.65 -4.51
C THR A 2 -2.78 -46.16 -3.51
N GLU A 3 -2.42 -45.10 -2.80
CA GLU A 3 -3.10 -44.56 -1.63
C GLU A 3 -4.06 -43.45 -2.09
N THR A 4 -5.33 -43.81 -2.23
CA THR A 4 -6.47 -42.90 -2.46
C THR A 4 -7.68 -43.55 -1.82
N ASP A 5 -8.02 -43.14 -0.61
CA ASP A 5 -9.39 -43.07 -0.05
C ASP A 5 -9.33 -42.88 1.47
N ALA A 6 -9.42 -41.65 1.96
CA ALA A 6 -9.86 -41.35 3.33
C ALA A 6 -10.15 -39.85 3.53
N TYR A 7 -11.26 -39.34 2.99
CA TYR A 7 -11.96 -38.22 3.66
C TYR A 7 -13.40 -38.07 3.15
N ARG A 8 -14.35 -38.76 3.80
CA ARG A 8 -15.77 -38.41 3.73
C ARG A 8 -16.49 -38.90 4.98
N ALA A 9 -17.38 -38.04 5.45
CA ALA A 9 -18.39 -38.19 6.51
C ALA A 9 -17.91 -37.97 7.96
N ASP A 10 -18.22 -36.78 8.50
CA ASP A 10 -19.15 -36.71 9.63
C ASP A 10 -19.89 -35.36 9.65
N ARG A 11 -21.22 -35.42 9.55
CA ARG A 11 -22.15 -34.32 9.81
C ARG A 11 -22.98 -34.76 11.02
N GLY A 12 -22.56 -34.36 12.21
CA GLY A 12 -23.30 -34.55 13.46
C GLY A 12 -24.06 -33.29 13.85
N THR A 13 -25.35 -33.27 13.57
CA THR A 13 -26.35 -32.33 14.07
C THR A 13 -26.45 -32.44 15.60
N VAL A 14 -26.24 -31.36 16.35
CA VAL A 14 -26.50 -31.34 17.80
C VAL A 14 -27.76 -30.55 18.07
N GLY A 15 -28.89 -31.26 18.13
CA GLY A 15 -30.13 -30.74 18.68
C GLY A 15 -30.15 -31.00 20.20
N PHE A 16 -30.29 -29.95 21.00
CA PHE A 16 -30.62 -30.07 22.41
C PHE A 16 -32.09 -29.71 22.62
N ALA A 17 -32.92 -30.74 22.76
CA ALA A 17 -34.24 -30.66 23.37
C ALA A 17 -34.21 -31.55 24.62
N ALA A 18 -34.46 -30.96 25.79
CA ALA A 18 -34.66 -31.68 27.04
C ALA A 18 -35.68 -30.92 27.92
N PRO A 19 -36.40 -31.62 28.80
CA PRO A 19 -37.84 -31.47 28.97
C PRO A 19 -38.26 -30.52 30.10
N VAL A 20 -39.47 -29.96 29.96
CA VAL A 20 -40.16 -29.22 31.02
C VAL A 20 -40.79 -30.21 32.00
N GLN A 21 -40.27 -30.28 33.22
CA GLN A 21 -40.96 -30.86 34.38
C GLN A 21 -41.36 -29.74 35.35
N ARG A 22 -42.61 -29.78 35.80
CA ARG A 22 -43.26 -28.80 36.67
C ARG A 22 -43.33 -29.30 38.10
N LEU A 23 -43.18 -28.35 39.04
CA LEU A 23 -43.71 -28.30 40.42
C LEU A 23 -43.05 -29.26 41.46
N VAL A 24 -42.73 -28.91 42.71
CA VAL A 24 -43.20 -27.87 43.65
C VAL A 24 -42.05 -27.56 44.64
N GLY A 25 -41.88 -26.30 45.03
CA GLY A 25 -41.03 -25.90 46.16
C GLY A 25 -41.39 -24.48 46.60
N ILE A 26 -42.35 -24.36 47.51
CA ILE A 26 -42.87 -23.10 48.04
C ILE A 26 -41.86 -22.59 49.08
N GLY A 27 -41.07 -21.58 48.72
CA GLY A 27 -40.27 -20.77 49.63
C GLY A 27 -40.81 -19.34 49.61
N SER A 28 -41.47 -18.95 50.70
CA SER A 28 -42.05 -17.62 50.88
C SER A 28 -40.96 -16.61 51.22
N ASP A 29 -40.37 -15.98 50.21
CA ASP A 29 -39.68 -14.69 50.39
C ASP A 29 -40.23 -13.70 49.39
N ARG A 30 -41.05 -12.77 49.90
CA ARG A 30 -41.50 -11.59 49.16
C ARG A 30 -40.36 -10.58 49.10
N GLY A 31 -39.30 -10.92 48.37
CA GLY A 31 -38.27 -9.98 47.94
C GLY A 31 -38.79 -9.20 46.75
N GLU A 32 -38.98 -7.89 46.92
CA GLU A 32 -39.28 -6.94 45.85
C GLU A 32 -38.25 -7.12 44.72
N TRP A 33 -38.72 -7.38 43.49
CA TRP A 33 -37.86 -7.24 42.32
C TRP A 33 -37.45 -5.77 42.22
N PRO A 34 -36.16 -5.44 42.11
CA PRO A 34 -35.77 -4.06 41.92
C PRO A 34 -36.40 -3.59 40.61
N VAL A 35 -37.32 -2.63 40.71
CA VAL A 35 -37.85 -1.90 39.56
C VAL A 35 -36.64 -1.20 38.94
N LEU A 36 -36.13 -1.73 37.82
CA LEU A 36 -35.09 -1.07 37.05
C LEU A 36 -35.60 0.33 36.72
N ALA A 37 -35.03 1.34 37.37
CA ALA A 37 -35.35 2.72 37.04
C ALA A 37 -35.13 2.91 35.53
N PRO A 38 -36.05 3.60 34.82
CA PRO A 38 -35.89 3.83 33.39
C PRO A 38 -34.54 4.48 33.17
N ARG A 39 -33.69 3.85 32.33
CA ARG A 39 -32.39 4.41 31.96
C ARG A 39 -32.61 5.81 31.42
N ASN A 40 -31.89 6.80 31.97
CA ASN A 40 -32.00 8.18 31.52
C ASN A 40 -31.64 8.24 30.01
N PRO A 41 -32.57 8.64 29.12
CA PRO A 41 -32.32 8.70 27.69
C PRO A 41 -31.14 9.62 27.33
N GLU A 42 -30.88 10.65 28.13
CA GLU A 42 -29.73 11.55 27.93
C GLU A 42 -28.38 10.85 28.11
N ASN A 43 -28.30 9.87 29.01
CA ASN A 43 -27.07 9.09 29.21
C ASN A 43 -26.82 8.13 28.04
N HIS A 44 -27.86 7.53 27.44
CA HIS A 44 -27.71 6.69 26.24
C HIS A 44 -27.29 7.48 25.00
N VAL A 45 -27.83 8.69 24.83
CA VAL A 45 -27.42 9.57 23.72
C VAL A 45 -25.96 10.02 23.89
N ARG A 46 -25.54 10.39 25.11
CA ARG A 46 -24.15 10.75 25.40
C ARG A 46 -23.18 9.57 25.20
N GLU A 47 -23.52 8.39 25.69
CA GLU A 47 -22.70 7.19 25.55
C GLU A 47 -22.58 6.75 24.08
N GLY A 48 -23.67 6.87 23.29
CA GLY A 48 -23.65 6.62 21.86
C GLY A 48 -22.86 7.65 21.04
N SER A 49 -22.82 8.93 21.47
CA SER A 49 -21.97 9.96 20.87
C SER A 49 -20.49 9.67 21.12
N LEU A 50 -20.12 9.40 22.37
CA LEU A 50 -18.74 9.10 22.76
C LEU A 50 -18.19 7.85 22.06
N MET A 51 -19.03 6.83 21.84
CA MET A 51 -18.64 5.64 21.08
C MET A 51 -18.40 5.92 19.59
N ARG A 52 -19.13 6.88 18.99
CA ARG A 52 -18.89 7.30 17.59
C ARG A 52 -17.67 8.20 17.46
N ASP A 53 -17.47 9.09 18.41
CA ASP A 53 -16.30 9.99 18.42
C ASP A 53 -15.01 9.17 18.51
N ALA A 54 -14.96 8.21 19.44
CA ALA A 54 -13.83 7.28 19.56
C ALA A 54 -13.62 6.42 18.30
N TYR A 55 -14.70 6.03 17.60
CA TYR A 55 -14.60 5.30 16.34
C TYR A 55 -13.97 6.13 15.22
N HIS A 56 -14.37 7.40 15.10
CA HIS A 56 -13.79 8.31 14.12
C HIS A 56 -12.34 8.65 14.45
N GLU A 57 -11.98 8.80 15.72
CA GLU A 57 -10.58 8.93 16.15
C GLU A 57 -9.73 7.70 15.77
N GLU A 58 -10.27 6.49 15.94
CA GLU A 58 -9.58 5.27 15.50
C GLU A 58 -9.40 5.24 13.96
N LEU A 59 -10.40 5.68 13.17
CA LEU A 59 -10.29 5.81 11.71
C LEU A 59 -9.27 6.86 11.28
N ASP A 60 -9.26 8.02 11.92
CA ASP A 60 -8.30 9.10 11.63
C ASP A 60 -6.86 8.62 11.93
N SER A 61 -6.68 7.85 13.01
CA SER A 61 -5.37 7.27 13.36
C SER A 61 -4.82 6.31 12.30
N ILE A 62 -5.69 5.65 11.52
CA ILE A 62 -5.27 4.80 10.39
C ILE A 62 -4.75 5.68 9.25
N GLY A 63 -5.43 6.80 8.96
CA GLY A 63 -4.97 7.79 7.99
C GLY A 63 -3.60 8.35 8.37
N ASP A 64 -3.41 8.73 9.63
CA ASP A 64 -2.14 9.23 10.14
C ASP A 64 -1.01 8.20 9.98
N SER A 65 -1.29 6.92 10.26
CA SER A 65 -0.31 5.84 10.07
C SER A 65 0.10 5.69 8.60
N LEU A 66 -0.83 5.81 7.63
CA LEU A 66 -0.49 5.78 6.21
C LEU A 66 0.41 6.95 5.80
N VAL A 67 0.11 8.15 6.29
CA VAL A 67 0.91 9.35 6.00
C VAL A 67 2.33 9.20 6.56
N GLU A 68 2.45 8.66 7.77
CA GLU A 68 3.76 8.40 8.38
C GLU A 68 4.55 7.35 7.59
N MET A 69 3.92 6.24 7.20
CA MET A 69 4.55 5.24 6.34
C MET A 69 5.04 5.86 5.02
N ALA A 70 4.21 6.65 4.34
CA ALA A 70 4.59 7.30 3.08
C ALA A 70 5.78 8.26 3.24
N ARG A 71 5.83 9.02 4.35
CA ARG A 71 6.97 9.89 4.67
C ARG A 71 8.26 9.10 4.93
N LEU A 72 8.18 8.03 5.71
CA LEU A 72 9.33 7.17 6.01
C LEU A 72 9.88 6.53 4.74
N VAL A 73 9.00 5.99 3.91
CA VAL A 73 9.35 5.36 2.62
C VAL A 73 9.94 6.37 1.64
N GLY A 74 9.34 7.57 1.53
CA GLY A 74 9.88 8.65 0.70
C GLY A 74 11.27 9.13 1.16
N SER A 75 11.52 9.16 2.46
CA SER A 75 12.85 9.43 3.03
C SER A 75 13.83 8.28 2.75
N ALA A 76 13.37 7.04 2.89
CA ALA A 76 14.18 5.85 2.66
C ALA A 76 14.70 5.78 1.21
N ILE A 77 13.84 6.02 0.21
CA ILE A 77 14.28 5.97 -1.19
C ILE A 77 15.32 7.05 -1.50
N GLY A 78 15.14 8.29 -1.02
CA GLY A 78 16.12 9.37 -1.23
C GLY A 78 17.48 9.09 -0.56
N ARG A 79 17.46 8.51 0.66
CA ARG A 79 18.67 8.07 1.36
C ARG A 79 19.34 6.88 0.66
N ALA A 80 18.56 5.92 0.16
CA ALA A 80 19.06 4.79 -0.59
C ALA A 80 19.73 5.23 -1.90
N THR A 81 19.11 6.19 -2.62
CA THR A 81 19.68 6.83 -3.81
C THR A 81 21.01 7.51 -3.49
N THR A 82 21.09 8.24 -2.37
CA THR A 82 22.36 8.85 -1.96
C THR A 82 23.41 7.78 -1.67
N ALA A 83 23.05 6.73 -0.92
CA ALA A 83 23.96 5.66 -0.56
C ALA A 83 24.54 4.92 -1.78
N ILE A 84 23.71 4.62 -2.79
CA ILE A 84 24.15 3.93 -4.01
C ILE A 84 25.04 4.79 -4.91
N LEU A 85 24.80 6.10 -4.97
CA LEU A 85 25.59 7.03 -5.80
C LEU A 85 26.95 7.38 -5.17
N ASP A 86 26.99 7.53 -3.85
CA ASP A 86 28.19 7.93 -3.11
C ASP A 86 29.01 6.75 -2.58
N SER A 87 28.54 5.51 -2.77
CA SER A 87 29.09 4.30 -2.13
C SER A 87 29.17 4.42 -0.61
N ASP A 88 28.14 5.02 0.01
CA ASP A 88 28.08 5.22 1.46
C ASP A 88 27.49 3.98 2.16
N LEU A 89 28.37 3.13 2.67
CA LEU A 89 28.01 1.91 3.41
C LEU A 89 27.17 2.22 4.66
N LYS A 90 27.50 3.26 5.42
CA LYS A 90 26.80 3.56 6.67
C LYS A 90 25.39 4.04 6.38
N LEU A 91 25.23 4.88 5.37
CA LEU A 91 23.91 5.32 4.93
C LEU A 91 23.09 4.14 4.42
N ALA A 92 23.68 3.24 3.64
CA ALA A 92 23.01 2.02 3.17
C ALA A 92 22.52 1.15 4.34
N GLU A 93 23.37 0.85 5.32
CA GLU A 93 22.99 0.06 6.50
C GLU A 93 21.87 0.72 7.30
N SER A 94 21.94 2.04 7.48
CA SER A 94 20.90 2.80 8.19
C SER A 94 19.55 2.87 7.46
N VAL A 95 19.51 2.66 6.14
CA VAL A 95 18.24 2.49 5.40
C VAL A 95 17.72 1.08 5.59
N ILE A 96 18.61 0.08 5.54
CA ILE A 96 18.23 -1.33 5.72
C ILE A 96 17.63 -1.58 7.10
N GLU A 97 18.20 -0.99 8.14
CA GLU A 97 17.70 -1.11 9.52
C GLU A 97 16.37 -0.35 9.72
N ALA A 98 16.21 0.80 9.08
CA ALA A 98 15.02 1.63 9.24
C ALA A 98 13.75 1.02 8.61
N ASP A 99 13.92 0.12 7.66
CA ASP A 99 12.83 -0.58 6.96
C ASP A 99 11.92 -1.36 7.92
N GLN A 100 12.49 -1.96 8.97
CA GLN A 100 11.73 -2.66 10.02
C GLN A 100 10.64 -1.79 10.65
N LYS A 101 10.84 -0.46 10.69
CA LYS A 101 9.85 0.46 11.23
C LYS A 101 8.61 0.58 10.34
N VAL A 102 8.77 0.47 9.02
CA VAL A 102 7.67 0.47 8.05
C VAL A 102 6.84 -0.80 8.23
N ASP A 103 7.47 -1.96 8.38
CA ASP A 103 6.80 -3.23 8.65
C ASP A 103 5.98 -3.19 9.94
N GLU A 104 6.56 -2.65 11.02
CA GLU A 104 5.86 -2.47 12.29
C GLU A 104 4.61 -1.60 12.14
N LEU A 105 4.73 -0.47 11.44
CA LEU A 105 3.60 0.43 11.20
C LEU A 105 2.52 -0.24 10.34
N GLN A 106 2.89 -1.04 9.34
CA GLN A 106 1.94 -1.80 8.55
C GLN A 106 1.18 -2.80 9.43
N HIS A 107 1.89 -3.62 10.21
CA HIS A 107 1.27 -4.61 11.08
C HIS A 107 0.33 -3.97 12.12
N ASP A 108 0.75 -2.85 12.72
CA ASP A 108 -0.07 -2.10 13.67
C ASP A 108 -1.34 -1.54 13.01
N LEU A 109 -1.22 -1.00 11.80
CA LEU A 109 -2.35 -0.50 11.02
C LEU A 109 -3.31 -1.64 10.66
N GLU A 110 -2.80 -2.79 10.21
CA GLU A 110 -3.62 -3.96 9.88
C GLU A 110 -4.38 -4.48 11.11
N ALA A 111 -3.71 -4.56 12.27
CA ALA A 111 -4.33 -4.96 13.52
C ALA A 111 -5.47 -4.02 13.92
N LYS A 112 -5.26 -2.70 13.83
CA LYS A 112 -6.29 -1.68 14.10
C LYS A 112 -7.47 -1.80 13.14
N ALA A 113 -7.20 -1.92 11.84
CA ALA A 113 -8.23 -2.07 10.81
C ALA A 113 -9.10 -3.33 11.04
N ILE A 114 -8.48 -4.47 11.36
CA ILE A 114 -9.19 -5.72 11.68
C ILE A 114 -10.03 -5.55 12.96
N ALA A 115 -9.47 -4.93 13.99
CA ALA A 115 -10.20 -4.66 15.24
C ALA A 115 -11.43 -3.77 15.01
N LEU A 116 -11.31 -2.74 14.16
CA LEU A 116 -12.43 -1.88 13.77
C LEU A 116 -13.52 -2.65 13.04
N LEU A 117 -13.16 -3.47 12.03
CA LEU A 117 -14.12 -4.30 11.29
C LEU A 117 -14.81 -5.33 12.18
N ALA A 118 -14.14 -5.83 13.21
CA ALA A 118 -14.70 -6.82 14.13
C ALA A 118 -15.62 -6.19 15.19
N ARG A 119 -15.26 -5.00 15.71
CA ARG A 119 -16.01 -4.31 16.77
C ARG A 119 -17.19 -3.52 16.23
N GLN A 120 -17.10 -3.04 15.00
CA GLN A 120 -18.07 -2.13 14.39
C GLN A 120 -18.66 -2.76 13.13
N GLN A 121 -19.86 -2.35 12.75
CA GLN A 121 -20.45 -2.66 11.45
C GLN A 121 -20.37 -1.41 10.56
N PRO A 122 -19.17 -1.08 10.01
CA PRO A 122 -19.01 0.12 9.19
C PRO A 122 -19.97 0.11 8.01
N VAL A 123 -20.60 1.26 7.79
CA VAL A 123 -21.42 1.50 6.59
C VAL A 123 -20.52 1.90 5.41
N ALA A 124 -21.08 1.95 4.21
CA ALA A 124 -20.34 1.94 2.94
C ALA A 124 -19.05 2.80 2.88
N THR A 125 -19.06 4.05 3.34
CA THR A 125 -17.87 4.92 3.33
C THR A 125 -16.80 4.48 4.31
N ASP A 126 -17.19 4.13 5.53
CA ASP A 126 -16.22 3.71 6.55
C ASP A 126 -15.58 2.36 6.18
N LEU A 127 -16.35 1.46 5.56
CA LEU A 127 -15.81 0.21 5.03
C LEU A 127 -14.78 0.48 3.92
N ARG A 128 -15.06 1.44 3.03
CA ARG A 128 -14.08 1.86 2.01
C ARG A 128 -12.81 2.39 2.67
N ILE A 129 -12.91 3.29 3.67
CA ILE A 129 -11.75 3.81 4.42
C ILE A 129 -10.87 2.66 4.91
N VAL A 130 -11.45 1.69 5.62
CA VAL A 130 -10.66 0.61 6.21
C VAL A 130 -10.03 -0.29 5.14
N VAL A 131 -10.81 -0.69 4.12
CA VAL A 131 -10.34 -1.58 3.06
C VAL A 131 -9.26 -0.92 2.20
N THR A 132 -9.44 0.36 1.82
CA THR A 132 -8.42 1.09 1.06
C THR A 132 -7.17 1.32 1.89
N SER A 133 -7.30 1.51 3.20
CA SER A 133 -6.15 1.70 4.10
C SER A 133 -5.30 0.44 4.21
N LEU A 134 -5.91 -0.73 4.44
CA LEU A 134 -5.22 -2.03 4.42
C LEU A 134 -4.47 -2.27 3.12
N ARG A 135 -5.10 -1.88 2.01
CA ARG A 135 -4.50 -1.96 0.70
C ARG A 135 -3.30 -1.01 0.64
N MET A 136 -3.50 0.28 0.86
CA MET A 136 -2.45 1.31 0.76
C MET A 136 -1.24 1.00 1.65
N SER A 137 -1.45 0.49 2.87
CA SER A 137 -0.34 0.11 3.76
C SER A 137 0.56 -0.97 3.13
N ALA A 138 -0.01 -1.94 2.42
CA ALA A 138 0.74 -2.96 1.71
C ALA A 138 1.48 -2.44 0.45
N ASP A 139 1.02 -1.35 -0.18
CA ASP A 139 1.80 -0.71 -1.25
C ASP A 139 2.97 0.10 -0.68
N LEU A 140 2.75 0.75 0.48
CA LEU A 140 3.78 1.52 1.17
C LEU A 140 4.88 0.62 1.73
N GLU A 141 4.55 -0.52 2.32
CA GLU A 141 5.55 -1.51 2.75
C GLU A 141 6.37 -2.02 1.57
N ARG A 142 5.73 -2.43 0.47
CA ARG A 142 6.44 -2.83 -0.77
C ARG A 142 7.36 -1.73 -1.32
N SER A 143 6.99 -0.47 -1.15
CA SER A 143 7.82 0.67 -1.53
C SER A 143 9.04 0.82 -0.60
N GLY A 144 8.87 0.56 0.70
CA GLY A 144 9.96 0.46 1.68
C GLY A 144 10.97 -0.64 1.31
N ASP A 145 10.47 -1.83 1.02
CA ASP A 145 11.24 -2.98 0.53
C ASP A 145 12.11 -2.64 -0.69
N LEU A 146 11.56 -1.87 -1.64
CA LEU A 146 12.30 -1.45 -2.84
C LEU A 146 13.41 -0.45 -2.50
N ALA A 147 13.17 0.50 -1.59
CA ALA A 147 14.22 1.37 -1.07
C ALA A 147 15.32 0.58 -0.34
N GLN A 148 14.91 -0.44 0.43
CA GLN A 148 15.82 -1.37 1.08
C GLN A 148 16.68 -2.15 0.07
N HIS A 149 16.10 -2.59 -1.06
CA HIS A 149 16.85 -3.27 -2.13
C HIS A 149 17.91 -2.36 -2.77
N VAL A 150 17.60 -1.09 -3.02
CA VAL A 150 18.59 -0.10 -3.50
C VAL A 150 19.75 0.03 -2.51
N ALA A 151 19.45 0.13 -1.21
CA ALA A 151 20.48 0.20 -0.17
C ALA A 151 21.29 -1.10 -0.03
N LYS A 152 20.65 -2.27 -0.13
CA LYS A 152 21.33 -3.58 -0.12
C LYS A 152 22.32 -3.69 -1.27
N LEU A 153 22.00 -3.16 -2.45
CA LEU A 153 22.93 -3.13 -3.58
C LEU A 153 24.12 -2.21 -3.32
N ALA A 154 23.91 -1.04 -2.70
CA ALA A 154 25.00 -0.14 -2.31
C ALA A 154 25.98 -0.83 -1.35
N ARG A 155 25.44 -1.52 -0.34
CA ARG A 155 26.24 -2.33 0.60
C ARG A 155 26.98 -3.47 -0.09
N LEU A 156 26.33 -4.16 -1.03
CA LEU A 156 26.92 -5.30 -1.75
C LEU A 156 28.15 -4.88 -2.57
N ARG A 157 28.11 -3.69 -3.18
CA ARG A 157 29.18 -3.22 -4.07
C ARG A 157 30.31 -2.47 -3.38
N PHE A 158 30.12 -2.07 -2.12
CA PHE A 158 31.15 -1.40 -1.34
C PHE A 158 32.47 -2.22 -1.29
N PRO A 159 33.66 -1.60 -1.48
CA PRO A 159 33.92 -0.16 -1.62
C PRO A 159 33.81 0.38 -3.06
N ASN A 160 33.43 -0.45 -4.03
CA ASN A 160 33.24 -0.02 -5.42
C ASN A 160 31.90 0.73 -5.60
N ARG A 161 31.75 1.42 -6.74
CA ARG A 161 30.50 2.06 -7.15
C ARG A 161 29.68 1.07 -7.98
N ALA A 162 28.41 0.90 -7.61
CA ALA A 162 27.45 0.13 -8.40
C ALA A 162 27.02 0.88 -9.67
N VAL A 163 26.97 2.22 -9.59
CA VAL A 163 26.50 3.10 -10.67
C VAL A 163 27.70 3.78 -11.36
N PRO A 164 27.91 3.57 -12.67
CA PRO A 164 28.89 4.30 -13.45
C PRO A 164 28.63 5.81 -13.48
N GLN A 165 29.71 6.59 -13.63
CA GLN A 165 29.64 8.06 -13.62
C GLN A 165 28.73 8.63 -14.72
N ASP A 166 28.68 8.00 -15.88
CA ASP A 166 27.83 8.35 -17.02
C ASP A 166 26.33 8.09 -16.78
N LEU A 167 25.98 7.24 -15.81
CA LEU A 167 24.60 6.96 -15.40
C LEU A 167 24.18 7.67 -14.10
N HIS A 168 25.11 8.37 -13.45
CA HIS A 168 24.87 9.03 -12.17
C HIS A 168 23.70 10.02 -12.23
N ALA A 169 23.63 10.83 -13.29
CA ALA A 169 22.56 11.82 -13.44
C ALA A 169 21.18 11.16 -13.58
N THR A 170 21.08 10.11 -14.39
CA THR A 170 19.84 9.36 -14.60
C THR A 170 19.35 8.72 -13.29
N ILE A 171 20.22 8.02 -12.55
CA ILE A 171 19.84 7.39 -11.28
C ILE A 171 19.47 8.43 -10.21
N LEU A 172 20.17 9.56 -10.17
CA LEU A 172 19.82 10.67 -9.28
C LEU A 172 18.42 11.21 -9.61
N GLU A 173 18.11 11.40 -10.88
CA GLU A 173 16.81 11.90 -11.33
C GLU A 173 15.69 10.91 -11.01
N MET A 174 15.91 9.60 -11.22
CA MET A 174 14.97 8.54 -10.83
C MET A 174 14.69 8.59 -9.32
N GLY A 175 15.72 8.67 -8.48
CA GLY A 175 15.54 8.73 -7.03
C GLY A 175 14.80 10.00 -6.56
N GLN A 176 15.12 11.15 -7.16
CA GLN A 176 14.43 12.41 -6.87
C GLN A 176 12.96 12.37 -7.33
N LEU A 177 12.68 11.77 -8.47
CA LEU A 177 11.32 11.60 -8.96
C LEU A 177 10.52 10.65 -8.06
N ALA A 178 11.08 9.49 -7.71
CA ALA A 178 10.45 8.55 -6.77
C ALA A 178 10.10 9.23 -5.44
N GLN A 179 11.01 10.03 -4.88
CA GLN A 179 10.74 10.79 -3.65
C GLN A 179 9.61 11.81 -3.82
N ARG A 180 9.54 12.52 -4.96
CA ARG A 180 8.44 13.45 -5.26
C ARG A 180 7.10 12.75 -5.41
N LEU A 181 7.06 11.62 -6.12
CA LEU A 181 5.84 10.82 -6.31
C LEU A 181 5.31 10.32 -4.97
N MET A 182 6.17 9.81 -4.09
CA MET A 182 5.75 9.37 -2.75
C MET A 182 5.30 10.53 -1.86
N ALA A 183 5.95 11.70 -1.96
CA ALA A 183 5.51 12.90 -1.25
C ALA A 183 4.11 13.36 -1.72
N LYS A 184 3.86 13.31 -3.03
CA LYS A 184 2.54 13.60 -3.62
C LYS A 184 1.50 12.56 -3.19
N ALA A 185 1.85 11.27 -3.16
CA ALA A 185 0.97 10.22 -2.65
C ALA A 185 0.59 10.46 -1.18
N ALA A 186 1.55 10.88 -0.33
CA ALA A 186 1.27 11.27 1.05
C ALA A 186 0.31 12.48 1.12
N GLU A 187 0.51 13.49 0.27
CA GLU A 187 -0.39 14.64 0.18
C GLU A 187 -1.80 14.23 -0.24
N VAL A 188 -1.93 13.36 -1.24
CA VAL A 188 -3.22 12.80 -1.70
C VAL A 188 -3.94 12.05 -0.57
N VAL A 189 -3.22 11.29 0.25
CA VAL A 189 -3.80 10.60 1.42
C VAL A 189 -4.33 11.61 2.46
N ILE A 190 -3.61 12.71 2.69
CA ILE A 190 -4.00 13.77 3.64
C ILE A 190 -5.23 14.53 3.13
N THR A 191 -5.17 15.02 1.90
CA THR A 191 -6.15 15.96 1.34
C THR A 191 -7.37 15.25 0.78
N LYS A 192 -7.22 13.97 0.41
CA LYS A 192 -8.21 13.19 -0.34
C LYS A 192 -8.60 13.89 -1.65
N ASP A 193 -7.67 14.64 -2.23
CA ASP A 193 -7.84 15.36 -3.48
C ASP A 193 -7.75 14.39 -4.68
N VAL A 194 -8.88 14.22 -5.37
CA VAL A 194 -9.00 13.31 -6.52
C VAL A 194 -8.23 13.82 -7.73
N ASP A 195 -8.19 15.14 -7.96
CA ASP A 195 -7.47 15.71 -9.10
C ASP A 195 -5.97 15.54 -8.90
N LEU A 196 -5.48 15.76 -7.67
CA LEU A 196 -4.08 15.52 -7.33
C LEU A 196 -3.71 14.03 -7.46
N ALA A 197 -4.63 13.13 -7.11
CA ALA A 197 -4.45 11.68 -7.26
C ALA A 197 -4.33 11.27 -8.73
N LEU A 198 -5.20 11.79 -9.60
CA LEU A 198 -5.18 11.51 -11.04
C LEU A 198 -3.92 12.06 -11.72
N GLN A 199 -3.43 13.22 -11.30
CA GLN A 199 -2.18 13.77 -11.82
C GLN A 199 -0.94 12.93 -11.46
N LEU A 200 -1.00 12.07 -10.44
CA LEU A 200 0.16 11.26 -10.06
C LEU A 200 0.49 10.23 -11.14
N GLU A 201 -0.53 9.69 -11.81
CA GLU A 201 -0.35 8.79 -12.96
C GLU A 201 0.39 9.47 -14.11
N SER A 202 0.03 10.70 -14.48
CA SER A 202 0.76 11.45 -15.51
C SER A 202 2.16 11.88 -15.08
N ASP A 203 2.39 12.08 -13.78
CA ASP A 203 3.73 12.42 -13.28
C ASP A 203 4.69 11.22 -13.35
N ASP A 204 4.15 10.00 -13.29
CA ASP A 204 4.94 8.76 -13.35
C ASP A 204 5.46 8.43 -14.77
N ASP A 205 4.85 8.98 -15.82
CA ASP A 205 5.37 8.88 -17.20
C ASP A 205 6.85 9.31 -17.30
N ALA A 206 7.29 10.23 -16.44
CA ALA A 206 8.68 10.66 -16.35
C ALA A 206 9.61 9.54 -15.84
N MET A 207 9.16 8.69 -14.91
CA MET A 207 9.92 7.54 -14.42
C MET A 207 10.10 6.51 -15.54
N ASP A 208 9.02 6.30 -16.28
CA ASP A 208 8.96 5.43 -17.43
C ASP A 208 9.94 5.84 -18.54
N LEU A 209 10.03 7.15 -18.80
CA LEU A 209 11.01 7.72 -19.72
C LEU A 209 12.45 7.51 -19.23
N LEU A 210 12.73 7.75 -17.95
CA LEU A 210 14.06 7.54 -17.36
C LEU A 210 14.47 6.06 -17.41
N HIS A 211 13.53 5.16 -17.12
CA HIS A 211 13.75 3.73 -17.19
C HIS A 211 14.10 3.28 -18.62
N ARG A 212 13.35 3.76 -19.62
CA ARG A 212 13.66 3.49 -21.04
C ARG A 212 15.03 4.06 -21.45
N ALA A 213 15.37 5.27 -21.02
CA ALA A 213 16.67 5.89 -21.31
C ALA A 213 17.84 5.08 -20.71
N LEU A 214 17.67 4.58 -19.48
CA LEU A 214 18.63 3.70 -18.83
C LEU A 214 18.83 2.40 -19.62
N PHE A 215 17.77 1.76 -20.10
CA PHE A 215 17.86 0.58 -20.96
C PHE A 215 18.54 0.85 -22.30
N GLN A 216 18.26 1.99 -22.94
CA GLN A 216 18.94 2.39 -24.17
C GLN A 216 20.45 2.51 -23.97
N HIS A 217 20.89 3.07 -22.83
CA HIS A 217 22.31 3.18 -22.50
C HIS A 217 22.96 1.83 -22.23
N LEU A 218 22.24 0.90 -21.60
CA LEU A 218 22.72 -0.47 -21.33
C LEU A 218 22.86 -1.33 -22.59
N LEU A 219 22.01 -1.09 -23.59
CA LEU A 219 22.01 -1.82 -24.87
C LEU A 219 22.90 -1.20 -25.94
N ASP A 220 23.54 -0.06 -25.64
CA ASP A 220 24.45 0.60 -26.57
C ASP A 220 25.73 -0.24 -26.75
N ASP A 221 26.17 -0.43 -28.00
CA ASP A 221 27.39 -1.16 -28.35
C ASP A 221 28.66 -0.60 -27.68
N ARG A 222 28.61 0.64 -27.18
CA ARG A 222 29.68 1.32 -26.45
C ARG A 222 29.69 1.01 -24.95
N TRP A 223 28.78 0.17 -24.45
CA TRP A 223 28.76 -0.25 -23.05
C TRP A 223 30.07 -0.93 -22.67
N LYS A 224 30.79 -0.34 -21.71
CA LYS A 224 32.15 -0.74 -21.32
C LYS A 224 32.32 -1.16 -19.87
N HIS A 225 31.24 -1.12 -19.08
CA HIS A 225 31.31 -1.34 -17.63
C HIS A 225 31.12 -2.80 -17.23
N GLY A 226 30.86 -3.69 -18.19
CA GLY A 226 30.75 -5.13 -17.97
C GLY A 226 29.32 -5.59 -17.63
N ILE A 227 29.11 -6.91 -17.63
CA ILE A 227 27.79 -7.52 -17.45
C ILE A 227 27.29 -7.34 -16.02
N GLU A 228 28.17 -7.44 -15.02
CA GLU A 228 27.81 -7.31 -13.62
C GLU A 228 27.17 -5.94 -13.32
N THR A 229 27.82 -4.86 -13.75
CA THR A 229 27.28 -3.50 -13.63
C THR A 229 26.01 -3.31 -14.44
N ALA A 230 25.87 -3.96 -15.61
CA ALA A 230 24.64 -3.88 -16.39
C ALA A 230 23.46 -4.49 -15.64
N VAL A 231 23.67 -5.64 -14.97
CA VAL A 231 22.67 -6.29 -14.13
C VAL A 231 22.29 -5.41 -12.93
N ASP A 232 23.27 -4.85 -12.24
CA ASP A 232 23.04 -3.94 -11.11
C ASP A 232 22.17 -2.74 -11.49
N VAL A 233 22.54 -2.06 -12.58
CA VAL A 233 21.83 -0.89 -13.11
C VAL A 233 20.43 -1.27 -13.59
N THR A 234 20.26 -2.44 -14.22
CA THR A 234 18.95 -2.96 -14.63
C THR A 234 18.03 -3.16 -13.41
N LEU A 235 18.57 -3.77 -12.35
CA LEU A 235 17.82 -3.99 -11.10
C LEU A 235 17.44 -2.67 -10.44
N LEU A 236 18.37 -1.70 -10.39
CA LEU A 236 18.07 -0.34 -9.89
C LEU A 236 16.93 0.30 -10.67
N GLY A 237 17.00 0.29 -12.00
CA GLY A 237 15.95 0.83 -12.86
C GLY A 237 14.59 0.21 -12.53
N ARG A 238 14.55 -1.12 -12.37
CA ARG A 238 13.32 -1.83 -12.02
C ARG A 238 12.81 -1.49 -10.61
N TYR A 239 13.69 -1.29 -9.65
CA TYR A 239 13.27 -0.95 -8.29
C TYR A 239 12.64 0.45 -8.23
N TYR A 240 13.18 1.42 -8.96
CA TYR A 240 12.59 2.76 -9.03
C TYR A 240 11.25 2.78 -9.76
N GLU A 241 11.11 2.05 -10.87
CA GLU A 241 9.84 1.92 -11.60
C GLU A 241 8.76 1.30 -10.71
N ARG A 242 9.04 0.14 -10.10
CA ARG A 242 8.07 -0.51 -9.19
C ARG A 242 7.73 0.33 -7.96
N PHE A 243 8.67 1.16 -7.50
CA PHE A 243 8.41 2.07 -6.38
C PHE A 243 7.39 3.14 -6.80
N ALA A 244 7.55 3.66 -8.01
CA ALA A 244 6.66 4.67 -8.57
C ALA A 244 5.26 4.11 -8.88
N ASP A 245 5.19 2.88 -9.41
CA ASP A 245 3.94 2.12 -9.56
C ASP A 245 3.15 2.03 -8.24
N HIS A 246 3.85 1.77 -7.13
CA HIS A 246 3.22 1.67 -5.82
C HIS A 246 2.73 3.03 -5.30
N ALA A 247 3.42 4.13 -5.60
CA ALA A 247 2.92 5.48 -5.32
C ALA A 247 1.63 5.79 -6.11
N VAL A 248 1.57 5.40 -7.39
CA VAL A 248 0.36 5.50 -8.23
C VAL A 248 -0.76 4.63 -7.68
N ALA A 249 -0.47 3.40 -7.25
CA ALA A 249 -1.45 2.50 -6.66
C ALA A 249 -2.09 3.08 -5.38
N VAL A 250 -1.31 3.78 -4.55
CA VAL A 250 -1.82 4.51 -3.37
C VAL A 250 -2.77 5.62 -3.80
N ALA A 251 -2.40 6.44 -4.79
CA ALA A 251 -3.26 7.51 -5.29
C ALA A 251 -4.57 6.98 -5.89
N LYS A 252 -4.51 5.93 -6.74
CA LYS A 252 -5.71 5.28 -7.31
C LYS A 252 -6.67 4.75 -6.23
N ARG A 253 -6.15 4.34 -5.07
CA ARG A 253 -6.97 3.89 -3.93
C ARG A 253 -7.67 5.04 -3.22
N VAL A 254 -7.06 6.23 -3.20
CA VAL A 254 -7.73 7.44 -2.70
C VAL A 254 -8.87 7.87 -3.63
N VAL A 255 -8.70 7.73 -4.96
CA VAL A 255 -9.80 7.96 -5.91
C VAL A 255 -11.01 7.08 -5.58
N PHE A 256 -10.80 5.78 -5.41
CA PHE A 256 -11.87 4.85 -5.03
C PHE A 256 -12.45 5.13 -3.64
N LEU A 257 -11.60 5.52 -2.69
CA LEU A 257 -12.02 5.92 -1.34
C LEU A 257 -13.04 7.07 -1.39
N VAL A 258 -12.77 8.09 -2.21
CA VAL A 258 -13.62 9.28 -2.32
C VAL A 258 -14.86 8.99 -3.18
N THR A 259 -14.65 8.52 -4.41
CA THR A 259 -15.69 8.43 -5.44
C THR A 259 -16.51 7.15 -5.38
N GLY A 260 -15.87 6.03 -5.03
CA GLY A 260 -16.45 4.69 -5.10
C GLY A 260 -16.26 4.01 -6.45
N GLU A 261 -15.62 4.70 -7.40
CA GLU A 261 -15.28 4.22 -8.73
C GLU A 261 -13.76 4.02 -8.84
N HIS A 262 -13.33 3.12 -9.70
CA HIS A 262 -11.91 2.93 -9.94
C HIS A 262 -11.36 4.07 -10.81
N ALA A 263 -10.12 4.50 -10.58
CA ALA A 263 -9.51 5.61 -11.34
C ALA A 263 -9.55 5.38 -12.86
N ASP A 264 -9.37 4.13 -13.29
CA ASP A 264 -9.40 3.72 -14.70
C ASP A 264 -10.81 3.87 -15.32
N GLU A 265 -11.87 3.93 -14.51
CA GLU A 265 -13.26 4.15 -14.96
C GLU A 265 -13.59 5.64 -15.13
N LEU A 266 -12.81 6.53 -14.49
CA LEU A 266 -12.98 7.99 -14.55
C LEU A 266 -12.23 8.63 -15.73
N GLN A 267 -11.25 7.92 -16.30
CA GLN A 267 -10.57 8.31 -17.53
C GLN A 267 -11.24 7.59 -18.71
N PRO A 268 -12.13 8.23 -19.49
CA PRO A 268 -12.68 7.57 -20.68
C PRO A 268 -11.53 7.29 -21.67
N ASP A 269 -11.46 6.03 -22.14
CA ASP A 269 -10.52 5.49 -23.14
C ASP A 269 -9.82 6.57 -23.98
N ILE A 270 -8.58 6.92 -23.63
CA ILE A 270 -7.65 7.48 -24.60
C ILE A 270 -7.24 6.30 -25.48
N GLN A 271 -7.98 6.12 -26.57
CA GLN A 271 -7.69 5.13 -27.58
C GLN A 271 -6.22 5.30 -28.02
N PRO A 272 -5.36 4.27 -27.90
CA PRO A 272 -3.98 4.38 -28.32
C PRO A 272 -3.98 4.76 -29.80
N ASP A 273 -3.21 5.78 -30.15
CA ASP A 273 -3.08 6.31 -31.51
C ASP A 273 -2.75 5.15 -32.46
N ILE A 274 -3.78 4.63 -33.12
CA ILE A 274 -3.62 3.59 -34.14
C ILE A 274 -2.91 4.29 -35.28
N GLN A 275 -1.59 4.09 -35.38
CA GLN A 275 -0.82 4.53 -36.53
C GLN A 275 -1.59 4.15 -37.80
N PRO A 276 -1.88 5.10 -38.70
CA PRO A 276 -2.59 4.79 -39.92
C PRO A 276 -1.80 3.72 -40.68
N ALA A 277 -2.51 2.66 -41.09
CA ALA A 277 -1.93 1.57 -41.85
C ALA A 277 -1.09 2.12 -43.01
N PRO A 278 0.10 1.53 -43.29
CA PRO A 278 0.93 1.98 -44.39
C PRO A 278 0.10 1.96 -45.67
N ALA A 279 0.14 3.07 -46.41
CA ALA A 279 -0.58 3.24 -47.66
C ALA A 279 -0.32 2.03 -48.56
N PRO A 280 -1.34 1.47 -49.24
CA PRO A 280 -1.12 0.37 -50.16
C PRO A 280 -0.09 0.80 -51.18
N GLY A 281 1.03 0.06 -51.21
CA GLY A 281 2.10 0.28 -52.16
C GLY A 281 1.51 0.38 -53.57
N GLY A 282 1.74 1.52 -54.20
CA GLY A 282 1.34 1.73 -55.58
C GLY A 282 2.12 0.76 -56.47
N ASP A 283 1.46 -0.30 -56.90
CA ASP A 283 1.82 -1.00 -58.13
C ASP A 283 1.63 -0.03 -59.30
N GLY A 284 2.71 0.21 -60.05
CA GLY A 284 2.63 0.62 -61.45
C GLY A 284 3.46 1.84 -61.86
N ALA A 285 4.71 1.59 -62.28
CA ALA A 285 5.20 1.82 -63.65
C ALA A 285 6.69 1.47 -63.76
#